data_AF-A0A7X3PL41-F1
#
_entry.id   AF-A0A7X3PL41-F1
#
_cell.length_a   1.000
_cell.length_b   1.000
_cell.length_c   1.000
_cell.angle_alpha   90.00
_cell.angle_beta   90.00
_cell.angle_gamma   90.00
#
_symmetry.space_group_name_H-M   'P 1'
#
loop_
_entity.id
_entity.type
_entity.pdbx_description
1 polymer ?
#
loop_
_entity_poly.entity_id
_entity_poly.type
_entity_poly.pdbx_seq_one_letter_code
_entity_poly.pdbx_strand_id
1 'polypeptide(L)' 'MIDFSLSGLRRALDSGDIGSVELTQACLDRIEERNPELNAFLTVCGESALDGARRADAGRANGGAL' A
#
# COMPACT_ATOMS: atom_id res chain seq x y z
N MET A 1 4.67 3.53 16.58
CA MET A 1 3.93 4.42 15.66
C MET A 1 4.63 4.34 14.33
N ILE A 2 3.97 3.81 13.29
CA ILE A 2 4.57 3.68 11.95
C ILE A 2 4.81 5.10 11.42
N ASP A 3 6.05 5.38 11.00
CA ASP A 3 6.39 6.62 10.31
C ASP A 3 5.84 6.55 8.88
N PHE A 4 4.93 7.47 8.53
CA PHE A 4 4.25 7.47 7.22
C PHE A 4 5.09 8.05 6.08
N SER A 5 6.36 8.38 6.32
CA SER A 5 7.28 8.70 5.23
C SER A 5 7.50 7.48 4.34
N LEU A 6 7.89 7.68 3.08
CA LEU A 6 8.22 6.58 2.18
C LEU A 6 9.30 5.66 2.78
N SER A 7 10.32 6.24 3.42
CA SER A 7 11.38 5.51 4.12
C SER A 7 10.86 4.74 5.34
N GLY A 8 9.93 5.31 6.10
CA GLY A 8 9.31 4.67 7.25
C GLY A 8 8.45 3.48 6.84
N LEU A 9 7.62 3.64 5.81
CA LEU A 9 6.82 2.57 5.23
C LEU A 9 7.68 1.47 4.63
N ARG A 10 8.80 1.81 3.94
CA ARG A 10 9.75 0.80 3.46
C ARG A 10 10.33 -0.01 4.61
N ARG A 11 10.73 0.62 5.71
CA ARG A 11 11.23 -0.10 6.90
C ARG A 11 10.15 -0.97 7.54
N ALA A 12 8.91 -0.48 7.66
CA ALA A 12 7.80 -1.24 8.22
C ALA A 12 7.48 -2.47 7.35
N LEU A 13 7.53 -2.31 6.03
CA LEU A 13 7.46 -3.42 5.10
C LEU A 13 8.66 -4.37 5.35
N ASP A 14 9.91 -3.92 5.28
CA ASP A 14 11.09 -4.79 5.39
C ASP A 14 11.17 -5.56 6.73
N SER A 15 10.64 -5.00 7.81
CA SER A 15 10.54 -5.65 9.12
C SER A 15 9.36 -6.63 9.25
N GLY A 16 8.38 -6.56 8.34
CA GLY A 16 7.14 -7.34 8.42
C GLY A 16 6.10 -6.76 9.38
N ASP A 17 6.30 -5.54 9.88
CA ASP A 17 5.34 -4.82 10.72
C ASP A 17 4.02 -4.53 9.98
N ILE A 18 4.07 -4.43 8.66
CA ILE A 18 2.91 -4.27 7.77
C ILE A 18 3.14 -5.03 6.46
N GLY A 19 2.07 -5.56 5.86
CA GLY A 19 2.08 -6.14 4.51
C GLY A 19 1.88 -5.10 3.40
N SER A 20 2.31 -5.41 2.18
CA SER A 20 2.05 -4.57 0.99
C SER A 20 0.55 -4.52 0.69
N VAL A 21 -0.17 -5.64 0.86
CA VAL A 21 -1.63 -5.69 0.71
C VAL A 21 -2.32 -4.80 1.74
N GLU A 22 -1.90 -4.88 3.00
CA GLU A 22 -2.46 -4.08 4.09
C GLU A 22 -2.21 -2.58 3.88
N LEU A 23 -0.99 -2.21 3.49
CA LEU A 23 -0.65 -0.83 3.16
C LEU A 23 -1.46 -0.29 1.97
N THR A 24 -1.64 -1.12 0.93
CA THR A 24 -2.40 -0.72 -0.26
C THR A 24 -3.88 -0.56 0.07
N GLN A 25 -4.45 -1.45 0.87
CA GLN A 25 -5.83 -1.34 1.32
C GLN A 25 -6.04 -0.05 2.14
N ALA A 26 -5.15 0.25 3.09
CA ALA A 26 -5.23 1.48 3.88
C ALA A 26 -5.20 2.75 3.01
N CYS A 27 -4.43 2.74 1.91
CA CYS A 27 -4.44 3.84 0.95
C CYS A 27 -5.76 3.94 0.18
N LEU A 28 -6.30 2.81 -0.30
CA LEU A 28 -7.58 2.76 -1.02
C LEU A 28 -8.74 3.23 -0.14
N ASP A 29 -8.80 2.78 1.11
CA ASP A 29 -9.83 3.18 2.07
C ASP A 29 -9.80 4.70 2.29
N ARG A 30 -8.60 5.28 2.39
CA ARG A 30 -8.43 6.72 2.54
C ARG A 30 -8.81 7.51 1.29
N ILE A 31 -8.60 6.93 0.11
CA ILE A 31 -9.07 7.51 -1.15
C ILE A 31 -10.60 7.49 -1.17
N GLU A 32 -11.24 6.37 -0.82
CA GLU A 32 -12.70 6.24 -0.78
C GLU A 32 -13.33 7.25 0.19
N GLU A 33 -12.74 7.46 1.36
CA GLU A 33 -13.21 8.42 2.35
C GLU A 33 -13.08 9.88 1.87
N ARG A 34 -11.98 10.24 1.19
CA ARG A 34 -11.60 11.66 0.97
C ARG A 34 -11.79 12.15 -0.45
N ASN A 35 -11.76 11.26 -1.44
CA ASN A 35 -11.91 11.66 -2.84
C ASN A 35 -13.25 12.34 -3.17
N PRO A 36 -14.40 12.03 -2.52
CA PRO A 36 -15.65 12.75 -2.77
C PRO A 36 -15.56 14.26 -2.48
N GLU A 37 -14.75 14.65 -1.50
CA GLU A 37 -14.54 16.06 -1.13
C GLU A 37 -13.41 16.71 -1.93
N LEU A 38 -12.30 15.97 -2.10
CA LEU A 38 -11.08 16.49 -2.71
C LEU A 38 -11.09 16.45 -4.25
N ASN A 39 -11.87 15.53 -4.83
CA ASN A 39 -11.92 15.25 -6.27
C ASN A 39 -10.50 15.10 -6.88
N ALA A 40 -9.63 14.36 -6.20
CA ALA A 40 -8.21 14.23 -6.54
C ALA A 40 -7.93 13.10 -7.56
N PHE A 41 -8.81 12.10 -7.62
CA PHE A 41 -8.69 10.95 -8.50
C PHE A 41 -9.90 10.84 -9.42
N LEU A 42 -9.65 10.70 -10.73
CA LEU A 42 -10.67 10.43 -11.73
C LEU A 42 -11.10 8.96 -11.71
N THR A 43 -10.13 8.04 -11.66
CA THR A 43 -10.36 6.60 -11.67
C THR A 43 -9.45 5.94 -10.64
N VAL A 44 -10.02 5.07 -9.82
CA VAL A 44 -9.29 4.29 -8.81
C VAL A 44 -9.29 2.81 -9.22
N CYS A 45 -8.12 2.26 -9.54
CA CYS A 45 -7.95 0.87 -9.97
C CYS A 45 -7.69 -0.06 -8.78
N GLY A 46 -8.65 -0.17 -7.85
CA GLY A 46 -8.46 -0.87 -6.57
C GLY A 46 -8.05 -2.34 -6.72
N GLU A 47 -8.73 -3.09 -7.59
CA GLU A 47 -8.44 -4.52 -7.80
C GLU A 47 -7.01 -4.75 -8.33
N SER A 48 -6.61 -4.01 -9.37
CA SER A 48 -5.26 -4.10 -9.94
C SER A 48 -4.19 -3.65 -8.96
N ALA A 49 -4.47 -2.65 -8.12
CA ALA A 49 -3.56 -2.22 -7.07
C ALA A 49 -3.34 -3.34 -6.03
N LEU A 50 -4.42 -4.00 -5.59
CA LEU A 50 -4.33 -5.12 -4.66
C LEU A 50 -3.63 -6.34 -5.27
N ASP A 51 -3.82 -6.63 -6.56
CA ASP A 51 -3.07 -7.69 -7.24
C ASP A 51 -1.55 -7.41 -7.26
N GLY A 52 -1.17 -6.17 -7.60
CA GLY A 52 0.22 -5.72 -7.52
C GLY A 52 0.81 -5.87 -6.11
N ALA A 53 0.03 -5.53 -5.09
CA ALA A 53 0.43 -5.65 -3.69
C ALA A 53 0.65 -7.11 -3.26
N ARG A 54 -0.20 -8.04 -3.67
CA ARG A 54 -0.02 -9.48 -3.41
C ARG A 54 1.28 -10.01 -4.05
N ARG A 55 1.58 -9.59 -5.28
CA ARG A 55 2.82 -9.94 -5.98
C ARG A 55 4.04 -9.37 -5.28
N ALA A 56 3.96 -8.14 -4.78
CA ALA A 56 5.01 -7.49 -3.99
C ALA A 56 5.29 -8.26 -2.69
N ASP A 57 4.25 -8.65 -1.94
CA ASP A 57 4.42 -9.45 -0.72
C ASP A 57 5.01 -10.83 -1.01
N ALA A 58 4.57 -11.49 -2.09
CA ALA A 58 5.16 -12.75 -2.53
C ALA A 58 6.65 -12.61 -2.91
N GLY A 59 7.03 -11.50 -3.56
CA GLY A 59 8.43 -11.19 -3.89
C GLY A 59 9.28 -10.97 -2.64
N ARG A 60 8.75 -10.20 -1.68
CA ARG A 60 9.41 -9.88 -0.40
C ARG A 60 9.62 -11.10 0.48
N ALA A 61 8.63 -12.00 0.56
CA ALA A 61 8.73 -13.26 1.29
C ALA A 61 9.88 -14.16 0.79
N ASN A 62 10.24 -14.03 -0.49
CA ASN A 62 11.32 -14.78 -1.12
C ASN A 62 12.69 -14.08 -1.06
N GLY A 63 12.84 -13.01 -0.25
CA GLY A 63 14.08 -12.23 -0.15
C GLY A 63 14.34 -11.30 -1.34
N GLY A 64 13.35 -11.16 -2.25
CA GLY A 64 13.39 -10.18 -3.32
C GLY A 64 13.10 -8.79 -2.78
N ALA A 65 14.13 -7.97 -2.62
CA ALA A 65 13.94 -6.55 -2.44
C ALA A 65 13.26 -5.96 -3.70
N LEU A 66 12.16 -5.21 -3.49
CA LEU A 66 11.58 -4.32 -4.51
C LEU A 66 12.54 -3.17 -4.80
#